data_AF-A0A1H7ZYS0-F1
#
_entry.id   AF-A0A1H7ZYS0-F1
#
_cell.length_a   1.000
_cell.length_b   1.000
_cell.length_c   1.000
_cell.angle_alpha   90.00
_cell.angle_beta   90.00
_cell.angle_gamma   90.00
#
_symmetry.space_group_name_H-M   'P 1'
#
loop_
_entity.id
_entity.type
_entity.pdbx_description
1 polymer ?
#
loop_
_entity_poly.entity_id
_entity_poly.type
_entity_poly.pdbx_seq_one_letter_code
_entity_poly.pdbx_strand_id
1 'polypeptide(L)'
;MAAKSQKTPMDAMAALMPGASTAAVSALIRPQAKMMEALLKQNIEVLAFMRARYERDLGLVSRMADATESGEVMSLWSEFWQRTLADYGTETNKLAASVSEIAQQAVRSATEEAAAVGATIKPKS
;
A
#
# COMPACT_ATOMS: atom_id res chain seq x y z
N MET A 1 27.97 17.01 28.38
CA MET A 1 26.65 16.92 27.70
C MET A 1 26.34 15.45 27.51
N ALA A 2 25.30 14.92 28.16
CA ALA A 2 24.94 13.51 28.03
C ALA A 2 24.04 13.32 26.81
N ALA A 3 24.46 12.46 25.87
CA ALA A 3 23.63 12.06 24.73
C ALA A 3 22.38 11.35 25.25
N LYS A 4 21.19 11.89 24.97
CA LYS A 4 19.93 11.19 25.23
C LYS A 4 19.94 9.93 24.39
N SER A 5 20.05 8.77 25.04
CA SER A 5 19.91 7.47 24.38
C SER A 5 18.56 7.44 23.67
N GLN A 6 18.59 7.55 22.34
CA GLN A 6 17.39 7.57 21.52
C GLN A 6 16.81 6.16 21.56
N LYS A 7 15.75 5.96 22.36
CA LYS A 7 15.02 4.69 22.41
C LYS A 7 14.50 4.40 21.02
N THR A 8 15.09 3.40 20.37
CA THR A 8 14.66 2.95 19.07
C THR A 8 13.32 2.23 19.20
N PRO A 9 12.54 2.11 18.11
CA PRO A 9 11.32 1.28 18.11
C PRO A 9 11.60 -0.16 18.59
N MET A 10 12.81 -0.65 18.34
CA MET A 10 13.30 -1.95 18.82
C MET A 10 13.45 -2.00 20.35
N ASP A 11 13.91 -0.91 20.98
CA ASP A 11 14.03 -0.81 22.44
C ASP A 11 12.65 -0.78 23.12
N ALA A 12 11.66 -0.13 22.50
CA ALA A 12 10.28 -0.14 22.98
C ALA A 12 9.63 -1.53 22.85
N MET A 13 9.90 -2.24 21.75
CA MET A 13 9.41 -3.60 21.52
C MET A 13 10.08 -4.63 22.45
N ALA A 14 11.38 -4.46 22.74
CA ALA A 14 12.10 -5.26 23.73
C ALA A 14 11.58 -5.03 25.16
N ALA A 15 11.19 -3.80 25.50
CA ALA A 15 10.58 -3.48 26.79
C ALA A 15 9.18 -4.10 26.97
N LEU A 16 8.44 -4.35 25.89
CA LEU A 16 7.13 -5.01 25.91
C LEU A 16 7.22 -6.54 25.97
N MET A 17 8.39 -7.13 25.67
CA MET A 17 8.62 -8.57 25.71
C MET A 17 9.93 -8.92 26.45
N PRO A 18 10.01 -8.63 27.77
CA PRO A 18 11.20 -8.95 28.55
C PRO A 18 11.42 -10.48 28.58
N GLY A 19 12.55 -10.94 28.04
CA GLY A 19 12.92 -12.36 27.97
C GLY A 19 12.64 -13.05 26.62
N ALA A 20 12.08 -12.36 25.63
CA ALA A 20 11.92 -12.91 24.28
C ALA A 20 13.27 -13.07 23.57
N SER A 21 13.47 -14.22 22.92
CA SER A 21 14.67 -14.44 22.09
C SER A 21 14.66 -13.52 20.87
N THR A 22 15.83 -13.21 20.32
CA THR A 22 15.97 -12.48 19.06
C THR A 22 15.19 -13.16 17.92
N ALA A 23 15.10 -14.49 17.93
CA ALA A 23 14.28 -15.26 17.01
C ALA A 23 12.78 -14.97 17.17
N ALA A 24 12.26 -14.90 18.40
CA ALA A 24 10.86 -14.56 18.67
C ALA A 24 10.51 -13.12 18.26
N VAL A 25 11.41 -12.16 18.53
CA VAL A 25 11.24 -10.77 18.06
C VAL A 25 11.23 -10.71 16.52
N SER A 26 12.13 -11.43 15.86
CA SER A 26 12.17 -11.47 14.40
C SER A 26 10.94 -12.12 13.76
N ALA A 27 10.33 -13.11 14.45
CA ALA A 27 9.12 -13.79 14.01
C ALA A 27 7.88 -12.89 14.05
N LEU A 28 7.88 -11.85 14.90
CA LEU A 28 6.80 -10.85 14.95
C LEU A 28 7.03 -9.69 13.98
N ILE A 29 8.28 -9.26 13.79
CA ILE A 29 8.58 -8.10 12.92
C ILE A 29 8.46 -8.47 11.43
N ARG A 30 8.89 -9.67 11.05
CA ARG A 30 8.96 -10.07 9.64
C ARG A 30 7.60 -10.07 8.93
N PRO A 31 6.50 -10.61 9.51
CA PRO A 31 5.17 -10.55 8.89
C PRO A 31 4.66 -9.11 8.75
N GLN A 32 4.80 -8.28 9.79
CA GLN A 32 4.44 -6.85 9.77
C GLN A 32 5.19 -6.08 8.67
N ALA A 33 6.50 -6.32 8.53
CA ALA A 33 7.32 -5.68 7.49
C ALA A 33 6.86 -6.09 6.08
N LYS A 34 6.57 -7.38 5.86
CA LYS A 34 6.05 -7.88 4.57
C LYS A 34 4.68 -7.29 4.22
N MET A 35 3.80 -7.13 5.21
CA MET A 35 2.50 -6.49 5.01
C MET A 35 2.66 -5.02 4.62
N MET A 36 3.53 -4.28 5.33
CA MET A 36 3.85 -2.89 4.98
C MET A 36 4.43 -2.77 3.57
N GLU A 37 5.33 -3.67 3.19
CA GLU A 37 5.90 -3.70 1.84
C GLU A 37 4.82 -3.90 0.76
N ALA A 38 3.88 -4.83 0.97
CA ALA A 38 2.77 -5.07 0.06
C ALA A 38 1.86 -3.84 -0.09
N LEU A 39 1.53 -3.19 1.04
CA LEU A 39 0.74 -1.96 1.04
C LEU A 39 1.43 -0.82 0.30
N LEU A 40 2.74 -0.64 0.51
CA LEU A 40 3.51 0.40 -0.17
C LEU A 40 3.59 0.14 -1.68
N LYS A 41 3.79 -1.11 -2.11
CA LYS A 41 3.76 -1.50 -3.52
C LYS A 41 2.41 -1.15 -4.16
N GLN A 42 1.30 -1.51 -3.50
CA GLN A 42 -0.03 -1.18 -3.97
C GLN A 42 -0.25 0.34 -4.09
N ASN A 43 0.20 1.11 -3.10
CA ASN A 43 0.08 2.56 -3.13
C ASN A 43 0.89 3.16 -4.29
N ILE A 44 2.09 2.65 -4.56
CA ILE A 44 2.91 3.10 -5.69
C ILE A 44 2.19 2.86 -7.01
N GLU A 45 1.58 1.70 -7.20
CA GLU A 45 0.84 1.36 -8.42
C GLU A 45 -0.36 2.30 -8.64
N VAL A 46 -1.17 2.53 -7.59
CA VAL A 46 -2.31 3.45 -7.65
C VAL A 46 -1.85 4.88 -7.99
N LEU A 47 -0.76 5.35 -7.37
CA LEU A 47 -0.22 6.68 -7.64
C LEU A 47 0.34 6.80 -9.07
N ALA A 48 1.01 5.75 -9.57
CA ALA A 48 1.51 5.71 -10.94
C ALA A 48 0.37 5.78 -11.96
N PHE A 49 -0.72 5.05 -11.71
CA PHE A 49 -1.93 5.15 -12.51
C PHE A 49 -2.53 6.56 -12.51
N MET A 50 -2.75 7.14 -11.32
CA MET A 50 -3.30 8.50 -11.18
C MET A 50 -2.47 9.52 -11.94
N ARG A 51 -1.14 9.43 -11.84
CA ARG A 51 -0.23 10.30 -12.58
C ARG A 51 -0.41 10.16 -14.10
N ALA A 52 -0.34 8.93 -14.62
CA ALA A 52 -0.47 8.68 -16.05
C ALA A 52 -1.82 9.15 -16.61
N ARG A 53 -2.90 9.01 -15.83
CA ARG A 53 -4.23 9.53 -16.15
C ARG A 53 -4.21 11.06 -16.25
N TYR A 54 -3.70 11.74 -15.23
CA TYR A 54 -3.68 13.21 -15.22
C TYR A 54 -2.79 13.82 -16.30
N GLU A 55 -1.64 13.21 -16.61
CA GLU A 55 -0.79 13.66 -17.71
C GLU A 55 -1.53 13.57 -19.06
N ARG A 56 -2.32 12.52 -19.27
CA ARG A 56 -3.13 12.36 -20.48
C ARG A 56 -4.30 13.33 -20.52
N ASP A 57 -5.02 13.48 -19.41
CA ASP A 57 -6.14 14.41 -19.28
C ASP A 57 -5.69 15.85 -19.56
N LEU A 58 -4.53 16.24 -19.03
CA LEU A 58 -3.93 17.53 -19.29
C LEU A 58 -3.67 17.74 -20.79
N GLY A 59 -3.14 16.73 -21.48
CA GLY A 59 -2.97 16.78 -22.94
C GLY A 59 -4.30 16.92 -23.69
N LEU A 60 -5.34 16.23 -23.23
CA LEU A 60 -6.70 16.33 -23.80
C LEU A 60 -7.28 17.73 -23.63
N VAL A 61 -7.15 18.31 -22.43
CA VAL A 61 -7.60 19.67 -22.12
C VAL A 61 -6.82 20.71 -22.92
N SER A 62 -5.50 20.54 -23.08
CA SER A 62 -4.70 21.41 -23.94
C SER A 62 -5.20 21.40 -25.38
N ARG A 63 -5.47 20.22 -25.95
CA ARG A 63 -6.02 20.10 -27.30
C ARG A 63 -7.40 20.77 -27.43
N MET A 64 -8.24 20.66 -26.40
CA MET A 64 -9.52 21.36 -26.38
C MET A 64 -9.36 22.88 -26.35
N ALA A 65 -8.36 23.40 -25.63
CA ALA A 65 -8.07 24.83 -25.58
C ALA A 65 -7.57 25.38 -26.92
N ASP A 66 -6.85 24.56 -27.69
CA ASP A 66 -6.32 24.93 -29.01
C ASP A 66 -7.33 24.71 -30.16
N ALA A 67 -8.42 23.97 -29.92
CA ALA A 67 -9.40 23.64 -30.94
C ALA A 67 -10.27 24.85 -31.32
N THR A 68 -10.39 25.12 -32.63
CA THR A 68 -11.16 26.25 -33.16
C THR A 68 -12.58 25.87 -33.57
N GLU A 69 -12.82 24.58 -33.79
CA GLU A 69 -14.10 24.05 -34.25
C GLU A 69 -14.89 23.44 -33.09
N SER A 70 -16.16 23.85 -32.96
CA SER A 70 -17.04 23.36 -31.89
C SER A 70 -17.25 21.85 -31.93
N GLY A 71 -17.26 21.24 -33.12
CA GLY A 71 -17.34 19.79 -33.29
C GLY A 71 -16.11 19.04 -32.75
N GLU A 72 -14.92 19.64 -32.89
CA GLU A 72 -13.68 19.07 -32.37
C GLU A 72 -13.64 19.13 -30.84
N VAL A 73 -14.03 20.26 -30.26
CA VAL A 73 -14.15 20.42 -28.80
C VAL A 73 -15.11 19.38 -28.21
N MET A 74 -16.29 19.20 -28.82
CA MET A 74 -17.28 18.21 -28.35
C MET A 74 -16.79 16.76 -28.49
N SER A 75 -16.02 16.46 -29.54
CA SER A 75 -15.41 15.14 -29.72
C SER A 75 -14.37 14.85 -28.63
N LEU A 76 -13.46 15.80 -28.37
CA LEU A 76 -12.43 15.69 -27.33
C LEU A 76 -13.05 15.60 -25.92
N TRP A 77 -14.14 16.35 -25.67
CA TRP A 77 -14.88 16.28 -24.41
C TRP A 77 -15.51 14.90 -24.17
N SER A 78 -16.11 14.31 -25.21
CA SER A 78 -16.64 12.94 -25.15
C SER A 78 -15.53 11.92 -24.91
N GLU A 79 -14.40 12.06 -25.63
CA GLU A 79 -13.22 11.20 -25.46
C GLU A 79 -12.70 11.21 -24.02
N PHE A 80 -12.64 12.40 -23.39
CA PHE A 80 -12.23 12.56 -22.00
C PHE A 80 -13.08 11.73 -21.04
N TRP A 81 -14.42 11.83 -21.14
CA TRP A 81 -15.32 11.11 -20.24
C TRP A 81 -15.33 9.60 -20.49
N GLN A 82 -15.34 9.17 -21.75
CA GLN A 82 -15.28 7.75 -22.10
C GLN A 82 -14.02 7.09 -21.54
N ARG A 83 -12.85 7.72 -21.73
CA ARG A 83 -11.58 7.21 -21.19
C ARG A 83 -11.52 7.28 -19.68
N THR A 84 -11.97 8.38 -19.08
CA THR A 84 -12.04 8.54 -17.62
C THR A 84 -12.80 7.39 -16.96
N LEU A 85 -13.98 7.07 -17.48
CA LEU A 85 -14.81 5.99 -16.92
C LEU A 85 -14.19 4.61 -17.14
N ALA A 86 -13.63 4.35 -18.33
CA ALA A 86 -12.99 3.07 -18.64
C ALA A 86 -11.75 2.80 -17.77
N ASP A 87 -10.93 3.83 -17.55
CA ASP A 87 -9.70 3.73 -16.76
C ASP A 87 -10.03 3.50 -15.27
N TYR A 88 -11.03 4.21 -14.72
CA TYR A 88 -11.49 3.96 -13.34
C TYR A 88 -12.05 2.56 -13.14
N GLY A 89 -12.83 2.05 -14.10
CA GLY A 89 -13.33 0.68 -14.03
C GLY A 89 -12.20 -0.36 -13.99
N THR A 90 -11.20 -0.19 -14.85
CA THR A 90 -10.04 -1.09 -14.92
C THR A 90 -9.23 -1.08 -13.63
N GLU A 91 -8.93 0.10 -13.09
CA GLU A 91 -8.08 0.22 -11.91
C GLU A 91 -8.80 -0.11 -10.61
N THR A 92 -10.12 0.12 -10.55
CA THR A 92 -10.94 -0.36 -9.43
C THR A 92 -10.91 -1.89 -9.36
N ASN A 93 -10.94 -2.58 -10.51
CA ASN A 93 -10.82 -4.04 -10.54
C ASN A 93 -9.43 -4.53 -10.10
N LYS A 94 -8.35 -3.85 -10.54
CA LYS A 94 -6.99 -4.16 -10.07
C LYS A 94 -6.85 -3.92 -8.56
N LEU A 95 -7.33 -2.78 -8.07
CA LEU A 95 -7.34 -2.44 -6.66
C LEU A 95 -8.11 -3.49 -5.84
N ALA A 96 -9.28 -3.92 -6.31
CA ALA A 96 -10.07 -4.95 -5.64
C ALA A 96 -9.32 -6.29 -5.57
N ALA A 97 -8.63 -6.69 -6.65
CA ALA A 97 -7.81 -7.90 -6.66
C ALA A 97 -6.66 -7.80 -5.64
N SER A 98 -5.94 -6.69 -5.62
CA SER A 98 -4.82 -6.46 -4.69
C SER A 98 -5.26 -6.38 -3.23
N VAL A 99 -6.42 -5.80 -2.93
CA VAL A 99 -6.97 -5.76 -1.57
C VAL A 99 -7.24 -7.18 -1.05
N SER A 100 -7.71 -8.08 -1.92
CA SER A 100 -7.90 -9.49 -1.56
C SER A 100 -6.57 -10.17 -1.20
N GLU A 101 -5.51 -9.91 -1.96
CA GLU A 101 -4.16 -10.44 -1.68
C GLU A 101 -3.59 -9.88 -0.36
N ILE A 102 -3.75 -8.58 -0.12
CA ILE A 102 -3.36 -7.94 1.14
C ILE A 102 -4.12 -8.55 2.31
N ALA A 103 -5.43 -8.76 2.18
CA ALA A 103 -6.25 -9.39 3.22
C ALA A 103 -5.80 -10.82 3.52
N GLN A 104 -5.51 -11.63 2.48
CA GLN A 104 -4.95 -12.98 2.66
C GLN A 104 -3.59 -12.94 3.34
N GLN A 105 -2.74 -11.96 3.00
CA GLN A 105 -1.44 -11.79 3.62
C GLN A 105 -1.55 -11.33 5.09
N ALA A 106 -2.54 -10.50 5.43
CA ALA A 106 -2.84 -10.11 6.80
C ALA A 106 -3.31 -11.32 7.63
N VAL A 107 -4.19 -12.18 7.10
CA VAL A 107 -4.60 -13.43 7.79
C VAL A 107 -3.42 -14.36 8.03
N ARG A 108 -2.56 -14.55 7.02
CA ARG A 108 -1.33 -15.36 7.16
C ARG A 108 -0.41 -14.78 8.24
N SER A 109 -0.18 -13.47 8.20
CA SER A 109 0.69 -12.78 9.16
C SER A 109 0.16 -12.90 10.59
N ALA A 110 -1.15 -12.71 10.81
CA ALA A 110 -1.78 -12.88 12.12
C ALA A 110 -1.66 -14.32 12.64
N THR A 111 -1.74 -15.32 11.76
CA THR A 111 -1.56 -16.73 12.11
C THR A 111 -0.11 -17.03 12.51
N GLU A 112 0.86 -16.53 11.75
CA GLU A 112 2.30 -16.66 12.03
C GLU A 112 2.67 -15.98 13.36
N GLU A 113 2.13 -14.78 13.61
CA GLU A 113 2.32 -14.03 14.85
C GLU A 113 1.70 -14.76 16.05
N ALA A 114 0.48 -15.26 15.92
CA ALA A 114 -0.17 -16.04 16.98
C ALA A 114 0.63 -17.31 17.34
N ALA A 115 1.19 -18.00 16.34
CA ALA A 115 2.06 -19.15 16.55
C ALA A 115 3.38 -18.76 17.25
N ALA A 116 3.97 -17.63 16.89
CA ALA A 116 5.19 -17.12 17.51
C ALA A 116 4.97 -16.74 18.98
N VAL A 117 3.87 -16.04 19.28
CA VAL A 117 3.48 -15.71 20.66
C VAL A 117 3.21 -16.98 21.47
N GLY A 118 2.46 -17.95 20.94
CA GLY A 118 2.21 -19.24 21.59
C GLY A 118 3.49 -20.03 21.91
N ALA A 119 4.50 -19.96 21.04
CA ALA A 119 5.80 -20.60 21.26
C ALA A 119 6.62 -19.93 22.38
N THR A 120 6.43 -18.63 22.63
CA THR A 120 7.09 -17.90 23.72
C THR A 120 6.44 -18.10 25.10
N ILE A 121 5.18 -18.55 25.17
CA ILE A 121 4.41 -18.72 26.41
C ILE A 121 4.48 -20.17 26.96
N LYS A 122 5.33 -21.06 26.43
CA LYS A 122 5.46 -22.41 27.01
C LYS A 122 5.88 -22.32 28.49
N PRO A 123 5.06 -22.83 29.43
CA PRO A 123 5.36 -22.75 30.86
C PRO A 123 6.63 -23.56 31.15
N LYS A 124 7.52 -23.00 31.97
CA LYS A 124 8.63 -23.75 32.57
C LYS A 124 8.02 -24.87 33.41
N SER A 125 8.26 -26.12 33.02
CA SER A 125 8.04 -27.33 33.82
C SER A 125 8.91 -27.32 35.07
#